data_AF-A0A366M527-F1
#
_entry.id   AF-A0A366M527-F1
#
_cell.length_a   1.000
_cell.length_b   1.000
_cell.length_c   1.000
_cell.angle_alpha   90.00
_cell.angle_beta   90.00
_cell.angle_gamma   90.00
#
_symmetry.space_group_name_H-M   'P 1'
#
loop_
_entity.id
_entity.type
_entity.pdbx_description
1 polymer ?
#
loop_
_entity_poly.entity_id
_entity_poly.type
_entity_poly.pdbx_seq_one_letter_code
_entity_poly.pdbx_strand_id
1 'polypeptide(L)'
;MALLSTAGCGGGTSRPPQAAPSPSPASLPSSPPAAAKCAGKVLDRRDIQHPDLGAVRVFLIRRPASQEPTGCVTAVSGSGNVLTSTDVDIHDEKSLRFADPATDATKNTFVTYNPGRYDGVLVFVPSTKGFEDIGWSTPEDHYSGGRFAYYNAKLAGPGADGRYTITRYEKSCDPNCAEGITTEVTLHWNGHDYRPAE
;
A
#
# COMPACT_ATOMS: atom_id res chain seq x y z
N MET A 1 -53.50 63.66 -32.08
CA MET A 1 -53.73 63.91 -30.65
C MET A 1 -52.73 63.03 -29.89
N ALA A 2 -51.74 63.62 -29.20
CA ALA A 2 -50.89 63.07 -28.10
C ALA A 2 -50.07 61.77 -28.36
N LEU A 3 -48.85 61.48 -27.88
CA LEU A 3 -47.75 62.05 -27.05
C LEU A 3 -46.51 61.13 -27.33
N LEU A 4 -45.31 61.62 -27.70
CA LEU A 4 -44.07 61.83 -26.90
C LEU A 4 -43.36 60.59 -26.27
N SER A 5 -42.05 60.44 -26.61
CA SER A 5 -40.88 59.99 -25.78
C SER A 5 -40.79 58.52 -25.29
N THR A 6 -39.65 57.80 -25.11
CA THR A 6 -38.18 58.09 -24.99
C THR A 6 -37.35 56.78 -25.03
N ALA A 7 -36.10 56.88 -25.51
CA ALA A 7 -34.81 56.29 -25.07
C ALA A 7 -34.67 54.91 -24.36
N GLY A 8 -33.60 54.17 -24.69
CA GLY A 8 -32.68 53.66 -23.65
C GLY A 8 -32.09 52.23 -23.77
N CYS A 9 -30.79 52.17 -24.08
CA CYS A 9 -29.73 51.34 -23.47
C CYS A 9 -29.70 49.79 -23.59
N GLY A 10 -28.72 49.31 -24.37
CA GLY A 10 -27.60 48.51 -23.86
C GLY A 10 -27.90 47.15 -23.20
N GLY A 11 -28.18 46.12 -24.00
CA GLY A 11 -28.17 44.73 -23.55
C GLY A 11 -26.77 44.13 -23.68
N GLY A 12 -25.97 44.24 -22.62
CA GLY A 12 -24.68 43.57 -22.52
C GLY A 12 -24.84 42.05 -22.61
N THR A 13 -24.13 41.42 -23.55
CA THR A 13 -24.02 39.96 -23.62
C THR A 13 -23.18 39.46 -22.44
N SER A 14 -23.85 39.05 -21.37
CA SER A 14 -23.23 38.33 -20.25
C SER A 14 -22.72 36.98 -20.75
N ARG A 15 -21.41 36.91 -20.99
CA ARG A 15 -20.67 35.67 -21.17
C ARG A 15 -20.90 34.79 -19.93
N PRO A 16 -21.33 33.53 -20.06
CA PRO A 16 -21.44 32.65 -18.90
C PRO A 16 -20.07 32.52 -18.22
N PRO A 17 -20.02 32.43 -16.88
CA PRO A 17 -18.77 32.27 -16.16
C PRO A 17 -18.08 31.02 -16.68
N GLN A 18 -16.90 31.22 -17.26
CA GLN A 18 -16.03 30.15 -17.71
C GLN A 18 -15.68 29.33 -16.47
N ALA A 19 -16.18 28.09 -16.41
CA ALA A 19 -15.85 27.16 -15.35
C ALA A 19 -14.32 27.12 -15.20
N ALA A 20 -13.85 27.34 -13.97
CA ALA A 20 -12.44 27.20 -13.66
C ALA A 20 -11.98 25.82 -14.15
N PRO A 21 -10.81 25.69 -14.80
CA PRO A 21 -10.29 24.40 -15.18
C PRO A 21 -10.24 23.54 -13.91
N SER A 22 -10.90 22.39 -13.95
CA SER A 22 -10.73 21.38 -12.90
C SER A 22 -9.24 21.12 -12.75
N PRO A 23 -8.68 21.10 -11.53
CA PRO A 23 -7.27 20.80 -11.35
C PRO A 23 -6.99 19.47 -12.04
N SER A 24 -6.06 19.46 -13.01
CA SER A 24 -5.57 18.22 -13.59
C SER A 24 -5.17 17.31 -12.44
N PRO A 25 -5.61 16.03 -12.41
CA PRO A 25 -5.16 15.11 -11.39
C PRO A 25 -3.63 15.12 -11.45
N ALA A 26 -2.99 15.51 -10.35
CA ALA A 26 -1.54 15.52 -10.27
C ALA A 26 -1.05 14.13 -10.68
N SER A 27 -0.28 14.07 -11.77
CA SER A 27 0.23 12.80 -12.29
C SER A 27 1.16 12.19 -11.25
N LEU A 28 0.80 11.02 -10.71
CA LEU A 28 1.62 10.31 -9.74
C LEU A 28 3.05 10.10 -10.28
N PRO A 29 4.09 10.23 -9.44
CA PRO A 29 5.49 10.05 -9.86
C PRO A 29 5.70 8.75 -10.62
N SER A 30 6.43 8.76 -11.73
CA SER A 30 6.69 7.55 -12.52
C SER A 30 7.75 6.63 -11.88
N SER A 31 8.58 7.18 -11.00
CA SER A 31 9.63 6.47 -10.26
C SER A 31 9.66 6.90 -8.79
N PRO A 32 10.21 6.08 -7.88
CA PRO A 32 10.43 6.47 -6.50
C PRO A 32 11.33 7.71 -6.40
N PRO A 33 10.99 8.71 -5.57
CA PRO A 33 11.87 9.84 -5.30
C PRO A 33 13.10 9.39 -4.50
N ALA A 34 14.23 10.07 -4.67
CA ALA A 34 15.46 9.75 -3.93
C ALA A 34 15.30 9.77 -2.40
N ALA A 35 14.40 10.65 -1.90
CA ALA A 35 14.06 10.74 -0.49
C ALA A 35 13.49 9.43 0.09
N ALA A 36 12.93 8.55 -0.75
CA ALA A 36 12.43 7.24 -0.32
C ALA A 36 13.56 6.31 0.14
N LYS A 37 14.82 6.62 -0.21
CA LYS A 37 16.01 5.78 0.03
C LYS A 37 15.86 4.35 -0.49
N CYS A 38 14.96 4.15 -1.44
CA CYS A 38 14.50 2.87 -1.98
C CYS A 38 14.98 2.74 -3.43
N ALA A 39 16.31 2.74 -3.63
CA ALA A 39 16.91 2.76 -4.96
C ALA A 39 17.04 1.33 -5.54
N GLY A 40 16.75 1.16 -6.82
CA GLY A 40 16.87 -0.13 -7.48
C GLY A 40 15.98 -0.27 -8.72
N LYS A 41 15.82 -1.51 -9.18
CA LYS A 41 14.92 -1.86 -10.28
C LYS A 41 13.49 -1.91 -9.76
N VAL A 42 12.59 -1.11 -10.34
CA VAL A 42 11.15 -1.22 -10.07
C VAL A 42 10.64 -2.52 -10.67
N LEU A 43 10.11 -3.39 -9.83
CA LEU A 43 9.52 -4.69 -10.18
C LEU A 43 8.05 -4.54 -10.58
N ASP A 44 7.28 -3.81 -9.78
CA ASP A 44 5.89 -3.46 -10.04
C ASP A 44 5.57 -2.10 -9.39
N ARG A 45 4.50 -1.46 -9.85
CA ARG A 45 3.92 -0.26 -9.26
C ARG A 45 2.40 -0.29 -9.39
N ARG A 46 1.70 0.14 -8.35
CA ARG A 46 0.24 0.24 -8.35
C ARG A 46 -0.22 1.59 -7.83
N ASP A 47 -1.25 2.10 -8.47
CA ASP A 47 -1.95 3.30 -8.02
C ASP A 47 -3.06 2.84 -7.08
N ILE A 48 -2.98 3.29 -5.84
CA ILE A 48 -3.88 2.91 -4.75
C ILE A 48 -4.69 4.13 -4.34
N GLN A 49 -5.98 3.94 -4.11
CA GLN A 49 -6.84 4.97 -3.55
C GLN A 49 -6.70 4.98 -2.02
N HIS A 50 -5.90 5.89 -1.50
CA HIS A 50 -5.75 6.12 -0.08
C HIS A 50 -7.00 6.86 0.47
N PRO A 51 -7.59 6.43 1.61
CA PRO A 51 -8.77 7.07 2.20
C PRO A 51 -8.60 8.57 2.48
N ASP A 52 -7.50 8.97 3.13
CA ASP A 52 -7.27 10.38 3.51
C ASP A 52 -6.46 11.21 2.49
N LEU A 53 -5.53 10.57 1.77
CA LEU A 53 -4.54 11.26 0.94
C LEU A 53 -4.87 11.24 -0.57
N GLY A 54 -5.94 10.55 -0.96
CA GLY A 54 -6.32 10.39 -2.36
C GLY A 54 -5.46 9.37 -3.09
N ALA A 55 -5.22 9.58 -4.39
CA ALA A 55 -4.39 8.66 -5.17
C ALA A 55 -2.93 8.70 -4.69
N VAL A 56 -2.38 7.53 -4.39
CA VAL A 56 -0.97 7.31 -4.05
C VAL A 56 -0.39 6.22 -4.95
N ARG A 57 0.94 6.21 -5.15
CA ARG A 57 1.60 5.12 -5.89
C ARG A 57 2.49 4.33 -4.95
N VAL A 58 2.30 3.01 -4.96
CA VAL A 58 3.17 2.06 -4.24
C VAL A 58 4.08 1.39 -5.26
N PHE A 59 5.36 1.30 -4.94
CA PHE A 59 6.40 0.67 -5.75
C PHE A 59 6.99 -0.53 -5.02
N LEU A 60 7.25 -1.60 -5.77
CA LEU A 60 8.05 -2.75 -5.33
C LEU A 60 9.40 -2.67 -6.05
N ILE A 61 10.50 -2.70 -5.31
CA ILE A 61 11.84 -2.47 -5.84
C ILE A 61 12.78 -3.60 -5.43
N ARG A 62 13.56 -4.09 -6.39
CA ARG A 62 14.75 -4.92 -6.17
C ARG A 62 15.95 -4.00 -6.03
N ARG A 63 16.61 -4.01 -4.88
CA ARG A 63 17.86 -3.27 -4.67
C ARG A 63 19.02 -3.92 -5.45
N PRO A 64 20.09 -3.17 -5.75
CA PRO A 64 21.32 -3.74 -6.27
C PRO A 64 21.87 -4.82 -5.33
N ALA A 65 22.51 -5.86 -5.88
CA ALA A 65 23.03 -6.99 -5.10
C ALA A 65 24.10 -6.63 -4.04
N SER A 66 24.63 -5.40 -4.08
CA SER A 66 25.57 -4.88 -3.09
C SER A 66 24.89 -4.20 -1.89
N GLN A 67 23.55 -4.17 -1.84
CA GLN A 67 22.77 -3.54 -0.77
C GLN A 67 21.87 -4.56 -0.10
N GLU A 68 21.91 -4.54 1.22
CA GLU A 68 20.97 -5.26 2.09
C GLU A 68 20.11 -4.23 2.85
N PRO A 69 18.80 -4.47 3.04
CA PRO A 69 18.01 -5.61 2.55
C PRO A 69 17.82 -5.62 1.03
N THR A 70 17.73 -6.80 0.40
CA THR A 70 17.70 -6.94 -1.07
C THR A 70 16.45 -6.35 -1.78
N GLY A 71 15.38 -6.09 -1.04
CA GLY A 71 14.13 -5.53 -1.54
C GLY A 71 13.70 -4.29 -0.77
N CYS A 72 12.81 -3.51 -1.38
CA CYS A 72 12.20 -2.36 -0.73
C CYS A 72 10.82 -2.06 -1.33
N VAL A 73 9.88 -1.70 -0.47
CA VAL A 73 8.54 -1.23 -0.81
C VAL A 73 8.43 0.23 -0.40
N THR A 74 7.96 1.11 -1.28
CA THR A 74 7.74 2.51 -0.92
C THR A 74 6.44 3.04 -1.50
N ALA A 75 5.74 3.86 -0.73
CA ALA A 75 4.54 4.55 -1.17
C ALA A 75 4.78 6.05 -1.23
N VAL A 76 4.23 6.70 -2.25
CA VAL A 76 4.39 8.14 -2.50
C VAL A 76 3.07 8.80 -2.82
N SER A 77 2.91 10.04 -2.37
CA SER A 77 1.76 10.87 -2.74
C SER A 77 1.88 11.39 -4.19
N GLY A 78 0.78 11.94 -4.72
CA GLY A 78 0.80 12.65 -6.02
C GLY A 78 1.72 13.87 -6.07
N SER A 79 2.04 14.46 -4.92
CA SER A 79 3.05 15.53 -4.83
C SER A 79 4.49 15.02 -4.79
N GLY A 80 4.71 13.70 -4.78
CA GLY A 80 6.05 13.10 -4.69
C GLY A 80 6.60 12.98 -3.27
N ASN A 81 5.78 13.22 -2.23
CA ASN A 81 6.18 13.01 -0.85
C ASN A 81 6.21 11.51 -0.55
N VAL A 82 7.24 11.07 0.18
CA VAL A 82 7.33 9.68 0.67
C VAL A 82 6.38 9.51 1.84
N LEU A 83 5.50 8.52 1.73
CA LEU A 83 4.52 8.17 2.76
C LEU A 83 5.01 7.02 3.64
N THR A 84 5.73 6.07 3.04
CA THR A 84 6.44 5.01 3.76
C THR A 84 7.57 4.43 2.89
N SER A 85 8.57 3.85 3.54
CA SER A 85 9.59 3.01 2.93
C SER A 85 9.87 1.85 3.87
N THR A 86 9.69 0.64 3.36
CA THR A 86 9.90 -0.63 4.06
C THR A 86 10.95 -1.42 3.32
N ASP A 87 12.10 -1.60 3.95
CA ASP A 87 13.11 -2.54 3.46
C ASP A 87 12.68 -3.97 3.79
N VAL A 88 12.97 -4.92 2.89
CA VAL A 88 12.56 -6.32 3.03
C VAL A 88 13.52 -7.23 2.28
N ASP A 89 13.90 -8.36 2.87
CA ASP A 89 14.70 -9.36 2.18
C ASP A 89 13.87 -10.16 1.17
N ILE A 90 14.41 -10.34 -0.03
CA ILE A 90 13.77 -11.08 -1.11
C ILE A 90 14.79 -11.97 -1.84
N HIS A 91 14.44 -13.25 -2.02
CA HIS A 91 15.32 -14.20 -2.67
C HIS A 91 15.57 -13.82 -4.15
N ASP A 92 14.50 -13.60 -4.90
CA ASP A 92 14.54 -13.22 -6.31
C ASP A 92 13.51 -12.12 -6.64
N GLU A 93 13.41 -11.73 -7.92
CA GLU A 93 12.49 -10.68 -8.36
C GLU A 93 11.01 -11.08 -8.29
N LYS A 94 10.68 -12.38 -8.27
CA LYS A 94 9.31 -12.89 -8.16
C LYS A 94 8.87 -13.05 -6.72
N SER A 95 9.83 -13.09 -5.79
CA SER A 95 9.56 -13.14 -4.35
C SER A 95 8.78 -11.94 -3.86
N LEU A 96 8.88 -10.76 -4.49
CA LEU A 96 8.17 -9.53 -4.09
C LEU A 96 7.07 -9.17 -5.08
N ARG A 97 5.82 -9.22 -4.64
CA ARG A 97 4.66 -8.96 -5.52
C ARG A 97 3.47 -8.42 -4.74
N PHE A 98 2.65 -7.60 -5.39
CA PHE A 98 1.35 -7.24 -4.84
C PHE A 98 0.44 -8.48 -4.80
N ALA A 99 -0.51 -8.46 -3.88
CA ALA A 99 -1.69 -9.32 -4.00
C ALA A 99 -2.50 -8.95 -5.25
N ASP A 100 -3.39 -9.85 -5.67
CA ASP A 100 -4.36 -9.61 -6.74
C ASP A 100 -5.79 -9.89 -6.23
N PRO A 101 -6.62 -8.85 -6.02
CA PRO A 101 -6.31 -7.42 -6.11
C PRO A 101 -5.30 -6.91 -5.05
N ALA A 102 -4.59 -5.82 -5.34
CA ALA A 102 -3.60 -5.26 -4.40
C ALA A 102 -4.23 -4.70 -3.10
N THR A 103 -5.52 -4.38 -3.14
CA THR A 103 -6.32 -3.88 -2.01
C THR A 103 -7.64 -4.61 -1.93
N ASP A 104 -8.21 -4.67 -0.74
CA ASP A 104 -9.47 -5.34 -0.48
C ASP A 104 -10.56 -4.37 0.04
N ALA A 105 -11.66 -4.91 0.53
CA ALA A 105 -12.76 -4.12 1.09
C ALA A 105 -12.36 -3.28 2.32
N THR A 106 -11.27 -3.61 3.02
CA THR A 106 -10.79 -2.85 4.19
C THR A 106 -9.90 -1.67 3.79
N LYS A 107 -9.56 -1.53 2.51
CA LYS A 107 -8.64 -0.52 1.96
C LYS A 107 -7.17 -0.71 2.35
N ASN A 108 -6.85 -1.83 2.99
CA ASN A 108 -5.46 -2.22 3.22
C ASN A 108 -4.80 -2.64 1.91
N THR A 109 -3.50 -2.35 1.75
CA THR A 109 -2.71 -2.82 0.60
C THR A 109 -1.83 -3.99 0.99
N PHE A 110 -1.79 -5.03 0.17
CA PHE A 110 -1.12 -6.29 0.50
C PHE A 110 0.03 -6.57 -0.46
N VAL A 111 1.17 -6.93 0.12
CA VAL A 111 2.37 -7.34 -0.61
C VAL A 111 2.84 -8.67 -0.02
N THR A 112 3.11 -9.65 -0.87
CA THR A 112 3.77 -10.89 -0.45
C THR A 112 5.26 -10.79 -0.76
N TYR A 113 6.08 -11.25 0.18
CA TYR A 113 7.54 -11.34 0.05
C TYR A 113 8.03 -12.76 0.34
N ASN A 114 9.23 -13.14 -0.10
CA ASN A 114 9.89 -14.38 0.32
C ASN A 114 11.41 -14.17 0.40
N PRO A 115 12.01 -14.17 1.61
CA PRO A 115 13.44 -13.93 1.80
C PRO A 115 14.32 -15.16 1.50
N GLY A 116 13.74 -16.30 1.09
CA GLY A 116 14.48 -17.50 0.66
C GLY A 116 14.05 -18.80 1.34
N ARG A 117 13.05 -18.76 2.23
CA ARG A 117 12.57 -19.96 2.93
C ARG A 117 11.06 -20.05 2.97
N TYR A 118 10.40 -19.11 3.61
CA TYR A 118 8.94 -19.07 3.70
C TYR A 118 8.40 -17.75 3.15
N ASP A 119 7.20 -17.79 2.59
CA ASP A 119 6.49 -16.58 2.22
C ASP A 119 6.16 -15.77 3.48
N GLY A 120 6.07 -14.46 3.29
CA GLY A 120 5.51 -13.53 4.24
C GLY A 120 4.56 -12.54 3.57
N VAL A 121 3.81 -11.84 4.40
CA VAL A 121 2.79 -10.87 4.00
C VAL A 121 3.05 -9.55 4.70
N LEU A 122 3.18 -8.47 3.93
CA LEU A 122 3.16 -7.09 4.42
C LEU A 122 1.76 -6.51 4.17
N VAL A 123 1.24 -5.82 5.17
CA VAL A 123 -0.02 -5.11 5.09
C VAL A 123 0.22 -3.63 5.35
N PHE A 124 -0.01 -2.81 4.33
CA PHE A 124 0.04 -1.36 4.45
C PHE A 124 -1.36 -0.86 4.81
N VAL A 125 -1.57 -0.63 6.11
CA VAL A 125 -2.82 -0.09 6.66
C VAL A 125 -2.81 1.44 6.52
N PRO A 126 -3.79 2.06 5.86
CA PRO A 126 -3.84 3.52 5.72
C PRO A 126 -3.94 4.24 7.06
N SER A 127 -3.29 5.40 7.15
CA SER A 127 -3.39 6.36 8.25
C SER A 127 -3.49 7.77 7.69
N THR A 128 -3.89 8.74 8.52
CA THR A 128 -4.01 10.16 8.08
C THR A 128 -2.69 10.77 7.58
N LYS A 129 -1.55 10.11 7.85
CA LYS A 129 -0.21 10.57 7.45
C LYS A 129 0.42 9.72 6.34
N GLY A 130 -0.24 8.66 5.88
CA GLY A 130 0.32 7.69 4.95
C GLY A 130 -0.06 6.28 5.38
N PHE A 131 0.90 5.47 5.80
CA PHE A 131 0.60 4.12 6.28
C PHE A 131 1.02 3.95 7.72
N GLU A 132 0.35 3.08 8.45
CA GLU A 132 0.74 2.68 9.79
C GLU A 132 2.12 2.00 9.76
N ASP A 133 2.83 2.10 10.89
CA ASP A 133 4.10 1.41 11.08
C ASP A 133 3.86 -0.12 11.11
N ILE A 134 4.61 -0.84 10.27
CA ILE A 134 4.51 -2.30 10.17
C ILE A 134 5.11 -3.03 11.38
N GLY A 135 5.83 -2.31 12.25
CA GLY A 135 6.43 -2.82 13.47
C GLY A 135 7.79 -3.49 13.27
N TRP A 136 8.55 -3.06 12.28
CA TRP A 136 9.94 -3.48 12.07
C TRP A 136 10.90 -2.41 12.54
N SER A 137 11.90 -2.81 13.32
CA SER A 137 12.95 -1.96 13.87
C SER A 137 14.35 -2.36 13.40
N THR A 138 14.56 -3.64 13.06
CA THR A 138 15.84 -4.15 12.56
C THR A 138 15.67 -5.04 11.32
N PRO A 139 16.72 -5.22 10.49
CA PRO A 139 16.65 -6.06 9.29
C PRO A 139 16.26 -7.52 9.56
N GLU A 140 16.52 -8.03 10.77
CA GLU A 140 16.18 -9.38 11.17
C GLU A 140 14.67 -9.59 11.37
N ASP A 141 13.91 -8.50 11.53
CA ASP A 141 12.47 -8.57 11.79
C ASP A 141 11.68 -9.15 10.60
N HIS A 142 12.32 -9.21 9.42
CA HIS A 142 11.75 -9.85 8.24
C HIS A 142 11.51 -11.37 8.44
N TYR A 143 12.18 -11.99 9.42
CA TYR A 143 12.09 -13.41 9.75
C TYR A 143 11.31 -13.71 11.04
N SER A 144 10.91 -12.69 11.80
CA SER A 144 10.10 -12.82 13.03
C SER A 144 8.68 -12.27 12.84
N GLY A 145 8.53 -11.28 11.95
CA GLY A 145 7.31 -10.51 11.74
C GLY A 145 7.31 -9.19 12.52
N GLY A 146 6.20 -8.46 12.41
CA GLY A 146 5.92 -7.19 13.06
C GLY A 146 4.42 -7.06 13.29
N ARG A 147 3.93 -5.85 13.56
CA ARG A 147 2.51 -5.59 13.74
C ARG A 147 1.68 -5.89 12.49
N PHE A 148 2.17 -5.45 11.32
CA PHE A 148 1.52 -5.65 10.02
C PHE A 148 2.43 -6.34 9.00
N ALA A 149 3.42 -7.07 9.52
CA ALA A 149 4.33 -7.89 8.74
C ALA A 149 4.32 -9.31 9.30
N TYR A 150 3.97 -10.29 8.48
CA TYR A 150 3.78 -11.67 8.92
C TYR A 150 4.75 -12.56 8.15
N TYR A 151 5.72 -13.15 8.86
CA TYR A 151 6.61 -14.15 8.29
C TYR A 151 6.06 -15.57 8.49
N ASN A 152 6.42 -16.48 7.59
CA ASN A 152 5.85 -17.81 7.51
C ASN A 152 4.32 -17.75 7.44
N ALA A 153 3.84 -16.93 6.52
CA ALA A 153 2.42 -16.62 6.37
C ALA A 153 2.01 -16.58 4.90
N LYS A 154 0.75 -16.90 4.65
CA LYS A 154 0.12 -16.82 3.33
C LYS A 154 -1.10 -15.92 3.39
N LEU A 155 -1.30 -15.15 2.33
CA LEU A 155 -2.50 -14.37 2.11
C LEU A 155 -3.56 -15.23 1.44
N ALA A 156 -4.79 -15.22 1.94
CA ALA A 156 -5.91 -15.95 1.38
C ALA A 156 -7.09 -15.02 1.08
N GLY A 157 -7.73 -15.18 -0.08
CA GLY A 157 -8.88 -14.38 -0.50
C GLY A 157 -8.57 -13.40 -1.65
N PRO A 158 -9.31 -12.27 -1.73
CA PRO A 158 -10.35 -11.85 -0.78
C PRO A 158 -11.52 -12.83 -0.77
N GLY A 159 -12.15 -13.02 0.40
CA GLY A 159 -13.31 -13.89 0.57
C GLY A 159 -14.60 -13.30 -0.02
N ALA A 160 -15.74 -13.95 0.26
CA ALA A 160 -17.05 -13.47 -0.17
C ALA A 160 -17.43 -12.10 0.44
N ASP A 161 -16.82 -11.73 1.57
CA ASP A 161 -16.93 -10.42 2.22
C ASP A 161 -15.99 -9.36 1.61
N GLY A 162 -15.22 -9.75 0.59
CA GLY A 162 -14.24 -8.91 -0.08
C GLY A 162 -13.00 -8.61 0.75
N ARG A 163 -12.73 -9.37 1.83
CA ARG A 163 -11.56 -9.16 2.70
C ARG A 163 -10.56 -10.29 2.59
N TYR A 164 -9.27 -9.97 2.66
CA TYR A 164 -8.23 -10.99 2.82
C TYR A 164 -8.17 -11.51 4.26
N THR A 165 -7.74 -12.76 4.40
CA THR A 165 -7.26 -13.32 5.67
C THR A 165 -5.78 -13.67 5.55
N ILE A 166 -5.11 -13.77 6.70
CA ILE A 166 -3.69 -14.11 6.77
C ILE A 166 -3.56 -15.42 7.52
N THR A 167 -3.07 -16.45 6.84
CA THR A 167 -2.79 -17.75 7.44
C THR A 167 -1.34 -17.78 7.90
N ARG A 168 -1.09 -17.82 9.21
CA ARG A 168 0.24 -17.92 9.79
C ARG A 168 0.53 -19.37 10.21
N TYR A 169 1.75 -19.82 9.96
CA TYR A 169 2.22 -21.14 10.38
C TYR A 169 3.17 -20.99 11.57
N GLU A 170 2.75 -21.51 12.72
CA GLU A 170 3.51 -21.47 13.97
C GLU A 170 4.05 -22.86 14.26
N LYS A 171 5.35 -22.99 14.51
CA LYS A 171 5.95 -24.27 14.88
C LYS A 171 6.22 -24.28 16.38
N SER A 172 5.60 -25.19 17.12
CA SER A 172 6.00 -25.43 18.50
C SER A 172 7.38 -26.08 18.51
N CYS A 173 8.31 -25.57 19.31
CA CYS A 173 9.66 -26.12 19.45
C CYS A 173 9.88 -26.77 20.82
N ASP A 174 8.81 -27.25 21.46
CA ASP A 174 8.85 -27.94 22.74
C ASP A 174 8.52 -29.44 22.54
N PRO A 175 9.46 -30.39 22.78
CA PRO A 175 10.82 -30.19 23.32
C PRO A 175 11.89 -29.86 22.27
N ASN A 176 11.63 -30.06 20.97
CA ASN A 176 12.52 -29.63 19.90
C ASN A 176 11.74 -29.28 18.62
N CYS A 177 12.32 -28.42 17.77
CA CYS A 177 11.69 -28.01 16.52
C CYS A 177 11.62 -29.11 15.45
N ALA A 178 12.25 -30.28 15.60
CA ALA A 178 12.18 -31.34 14.59
C ALA A 178 10.85 -32.12 14.70
N GLU A 179 10.42 -32.37 15.94
CA GLU A 179 9.20 -33.10 16.29
C GLU A 179 7.99 -32.19 16.53
N GLY A 180 8.21 -30.88 16.52
CA GLY A 180 7.22 -29.84 16.72
C GLY A 180 6.04 -29.86 15.76
N ILE A 181 4.82 -29.79 16.31
CA ILE A 181 3.58 -29.60 15.54
C ILE A 181 3.58 -28.21 14.92
N THR A 182 3.22 -28.15 13.63
CA THR A 182 2.93 -26.89 12.95
C THR A 182 1.45 -26.59 13.10
N THR A 183 1.13 -25.51 13.78
CA THR A 183 -0.22 -24.99 13.94
C THR A 183 -0.48 -23.94 12.88
N GLU A 184 -1.65 -24.02 12.25
CA GLU A 184 -2.14 -23.01 11.32
C GLU A 184 -3.09 -22.08 12.06
N VAL A 185 -2.80 -20.79 12.03
CA VAL A 185 -3.62 -19.74 12.66
C VAL A 185 -4.10 -18.78 11.59
N THR A 186 -5.42 -18.73 11.37
CA THR A 186 -6.01 -17.76 10.44
C THR A 186 -6.34 -16.48 11.17
N LEU A 187 -5.83 -15.36 10.65
CA LEU A 187 -6.03 -14.02 11.17
C LEU A 187 -7.03 -13.24 10.31
N HIS A 188 -7.94 -12.55 10.97
CA HIS A 188 -8.99 -11.73 10.40
C HIS A 188 -8.81 -10.27 10.80
N TRP A 189 -9.13 -9.35 9.88
CA TRP A 189 -9.14 -7.93 10.17
C TRP A 189 -10.31 -7.54 11.09
N ASN A 190 -10.00 -6.98 12.26
CA ASN A 190 -10.99 -6.53 13.24
C ASN A 190 -11.24 -5.01 13.21
N GLY A 191 -10.71 -4.31 12.20
CA GLY A 191 -10.77 -2.84 12.10
C GLY A 191 -9.49 -2.12 12.50
N HIS A 192 -8.56 -2.78 13.20
CA HIS A 192 -7.29 -2.17 13.60
C HIS A 192 -6.08 -3.13 13.50
N ASP A 193 -6.28 -4.43 13.70
CA ASP A 193 -5.25 -5.46 13.59
C ASP A 193 -5.80 -6.73 12.91
N TYR A 194 -4.89 -7.60 12.45
CA TYR A 194 -5.23 -8.99 12.12
C TYR A 194 -5.05 -9.87 13.34
N ARG A 195 -6.15 -10.50 13.80
CA ARG A 195 -6.18 -11.35 15.00
C ARG A 195 -6.89 -12.67 14.68
N PRO A 196 -6.61 -13.76 15.41
CA PRO A 196 -7.44 -14.95 15.34
C PRO A 196 -8.91 -14.60 15.62
N ALA A 197 -9.85 -15.30 14.98
CA ALA A 197 -11.25 -15.18 15.37
C ALA A 197 -11.42 -15.62 16.83
N GLU A 198 -12.12 -14.83 17.63
CA GLU A 198 -12.55 -15.22 18.98
C GLU A 198 -13.72 -16.22 18.93
#